data_AF-A0A1Y1X7T6-F1
#
_entry.id   AF-A0A1Y1X7T6-F1
#
_cell.length_a   1.000
_cell.length_b   1.000
_cell.length_c   1.000
_cell.angle_alpha   90.00
_cell.angle_beta   90.00
_cell.angle_gamma   90.00
#
_symmetry.space_group_name_H-M   'P 1'
#
loop_
_entity.id
_entity.type
_entity.pdbx_description
1 polymer ?
#
loop_
_entity_poly.entity_id
_entity_poly.type
_entity_poly.pdbx_seq_one_letter_code
_entity_poly.pdbx_strand_id
1 'polypeptide(L)'
;MNLKFVLIILSFLQLIAFVFAEKTNDCDDIKSYFEKKNDGKNFYEDVIQKCVMSDQGNVIKLTVVNYYLQEEDVNKILSYSTIKDLTYYVKFNLESIENSYSSKIIEHPGYSKFPTIITNLSELETLNFNYDRTHYNKYWANREKTYIETGSLKLSKKLKKLSLSQIDFSNQNMDELSTLTNLESLEFNYCDFDDVDLNSLGNLETLYLTQISCNDSDLYEFNGLDNLEIMNVTLDSDCKFDASKLEKLSELHFEGDTSLFGQGVGSAVSLNAPNSLKKLSFTYMSMSSDNYKVIGSLPNLEELTILYSSPSEKFDIKSLASHDKLKKLIITQSFYSSEPIDIDLEFLNNLNNLTYLDLSSNLIDQFPKQLASLTNLEYINLESNRIFEKIPESYNNLKNLKYL
;
A
#
# COMPACT_ATOMS: atom_id res chain seq x y z
N MET A 1 17.44 -64.13 -40.37
CA MET A 1 16.92 -63.01 -39.57
C MET A 1 17.24 -61.72 -40.33
N ASN A 2 16.23 -61.00 -40.80
CA ASN A 2 16.40 -59.93 -41.80
C ASN A 2 16.90 -58.64 -41.11
N LEU A 3 18.08 -58.15 -41.50
CA LEU A 3 18.74 -56.99 -40.88
C LEU A 3 17.88 -55.71 -40.96
N LYS A 4 17.01 -55.61 -41.99
CA LYS A 4 16.01 -54.53 -42.12
C LYS A 4 14.96 -54.57 -41.01
N PHE A 5 14.59 -55.76 -40.53
CA PHE A 5 13.60 -55.91 -39.46
C PHE A 5 14.17 -55.51 -38.09
N VAL A 6 15.47 -55.79 -37.85
CA VAL A 6 16.17 -55.42 -36.62
C VAL A 6 16.37 -53.89 -36.54
N LEU A 7 16.69 -53.24 -37.66
CA LEU A 7 16.85 -51.78 -37.73
C LEU A 7 15.51 -51.02 -37.55
N ILE A 8 14.40 -51.55 -38.04
CA ILE A 8 13.06 -50.96 -37.84
C ILE A 8 12.61 -51.09 -36.38
N ILE A 9 12.95 -52.19 -35.71
CA ILE A 9 12.65 -52.40 -34.29
C ILE A 9 13.52 -51.49 -33.41
N LEU A 10 14.80 -51.29 -33.74
CA LEU A 10 15.68 -50.34 -33.04
C LEU A 10 15.27 -48.88 -33.24
N SER A 11 14.77 -48.49 -34.43
CA SER A 11 14.25 -47.14 -34.65
C SER A 11 12.90 -46.92 -33.94
N PHE A 12 12.06 -47.95 -33.84
CA PHE A 12 10.83 -47.88 -33.04
C PHE A 12 11.09 -47.84 -31.53
N LEU A 13 12.12 -48.54 -31.03
CA LEU A 13 12.52 -48.47 -29.62
C LEU A 13 13.13 -47.11 -29.24
N GLN A 14 13.81 -46.42 -30.16
CA GLN A 14 14.26 -45.04 -29.94
C GLN A 14 13.14 -44.01 -30.04
N LEU A 15 12.08 -44.29 -30.80
CA LEU A 15 10.88 -43.42 -30.90
C LEU A 15 9.91 -43.60 -29.73
N ILE A 16 9.85 -44.77 -29.09
CA ILE A 16 8.97 -45.01 -27.92
C ILE A 16 9.60 -44.47 -26.62
N ALA A 17 10.93 -44.32 -26.56
CA ALA A 17 11.59 -43.64 -25.43
C ALA A 17 11.31 -42.12 -25.38
N PHE A 18 10.71 -41.54 -26.42
CA PHE A 18 10.36 -40.12 -26.49
C PHE A 18 8.86 -39.82 -26.30
N VAL A 19 8.01 -40.81 -26.01
CA VAL A 19 6.54 -40.62 -25.99
C VAL A 19 5.92 -40.64 -24.58
N PHE A 20 6.69 -40.85 -23.50
CA PHE A 20 6.16 -40.71 -22.13
C PHE A 20 7.20 -40.18 -21.12
N ALA A 21 7.99 -39.18 -21.49
CA ALA A 21 8.30 -38.16 -20.50
C ALA A 21 7.14 -37.16 -20.63
N GLU A 22 6.07 -37.35 -19.84
CA GLU A 22 5.13 -36.26 -19.61
C GLU A 22 6.00 -35.05 -19.25
N LYS A 23 5.95 -34.00 -20.08
CA LYS A 23 6.65 -32.77 -19.77
C LYS A 23 5.95 -32.23 -18.54
N THR A 24 6.47 -32.56 -17.37
CA THR A 24 5.98 -32.07 -16.09
C THR A 24 6.02 -30.56 -16.18
N ASN A 25 4.87 -29.93 -16.00
CA ASN A 25 4.81 -28.48 -15.99
C ASN A 25 5.61 -27.95 -14.81
N ASP A 26 6.00 -26.67 -14.84
CA ASP A 26 6.95 -26.11 -13.86
C ASP A 26 6.44 -26.22 -12.42
N CYS A 27 5.12 -26.08 -12.19
CA CYS A 27 4.53 -26.22 -10.86
C CYS A 27 4.62 -27.66 -10.34
N ASP A 28 4.34 -28.66 -11.19
CA ASP A 28 4.48 -30.07 -10.86
C ASP A 28 5.95 -30.45 -10.62
N ASP A 29 6.89 -29.82 -11.31
CA ASP A 29 8.33 -30.01 -11.06
C ASP A 29 8.76 -29.45 -9.70
N ILE A 30 8.29 -28.26 -9.31
CA ILE A 30 8.51 -27.71 -7.96
C ILE A 30 7.90 -28.63 -6.90
N LYS A 31 6.69 -29.15 -7.14
CA LYS A 31 6.02 -30.08 -6.23
C LYS A 31 6.81 -31.38 -6.08
N SER A 32 7.22 -31.97 -7.19
CA SER A 32 8.02 -33.21 -7.23
C SER A 32 9.35 -33.04 -6.49
N TYR A 33 9.97 -31.86 -6.56
CA TYR A 33 11.17 -31.52 -5.79
C TYR A 33 10.94 -31.65 -4.28
N PHE A 34 9.86 -31.05 -3.76
CA PHE A 34 9.55 -31.10 -2.32
C PHE A 34 9.13 -32.50 -1.85
N GLU A 35 8.34 -33.23 -2.65
CA GLU A 35 7.94 -34.61 -2.33
C GLU A 35 9.16 -35.52 -2.23
N LYS A 36 10.13 -35.38 -3.15
CA LYS A 36 11.37 -36.16 -3.13
C LYS A 36 12.28 -35.80 -1.96
N LYS A 37 12.40 -34.50 -1.64
CA LYS A 37 13.28 -34.02 -0.56
C LYS A 37 12.83 -34.50 0.83
N ASN A 38 11.52 -34.67 1.02
CA ASN A 38 10.93 -34.91 2.34
C ASN A 38 10.38 -36.34 2.54
N ASP A 39 11.02 -37.33 1.92
CA ASP A 39 10.64 -38.75 1.99
C ASP A 39 9.13 -38.99 1.69
N GLY A 40 8.60 -38.27 0.70
CA GLY A 40 7.20 -38.37 0.28
C GLY A 40 6.21 -37.55 1.12
N LYS A 41 6.66 -36.79 2.12
CA LYS A 41 5.81 -35.80 2.80
C LYS A 41 5.65 -34.57 1.93
N ASN A 42 4.40 -34.20 1.65
CA ASN A 42 4.09 -33.05 0.83
C ASN A 42 4.05 -31.77 1.69
N PHE A 43 5.10 -30.97 1.62
CA PHE A 43 5.18 -29.61 2.19
C PHE A 43 4.93 -28.51 1.15
N TYR A 44 4.62 -28.89 -0.10
CA TYR A 44 4.42 -27.96 -1.21
C TYR A 44 3.35 -26.92 -0.89
N GLU A 45 2.21 -27.32 -0.32
CA GLU A 45 1.09 -26.42 -0.03
C GLU A 45 1.39 -25.45 1.11
N ASP A 46 2.32 -25.78 2.01
CA ASP A 46 2.77 -24.86 3.06
C ASP A 46 3.65 -23.75 2.48
N VAL A 47 4.47 -24.10 1.47
CA VAL A 47 5.47 -23.23 0.87
C VAL A 47 4.94 -22.45 -0.33
N ILE A 48 4.19 -23.08 -1.23
CA ILE A 48 3.71 -22.51 -2.48
C ILE A 48 2.21 -22.29 -2.36
N GLN A 49 1.83 -21.09 -1.91
CA GLN A 49 0.42 -20.69 -1.76
C GLN A 49 -0.26 -20.42 -3.10
N LYS A 50 0.52 -20.17 -4.16
CA LYS A 50 0.00 -19.95 -5.51
C LYS A 50 1.05 -20.28 -6.54
N CYS A 51 0.68 -21.08 -7.54
CA CYS A 51 1.50 -21.36 -8.73
C CYS A 51 0.60 -21.31 -9.97
N VAL A 52 0.81 -20.33 -10.85
CA VAL A 52 0.03 -20.14 -12.08
C VAL A 52 0.95 -20.27 -13.27
N MET A 53 0.49 -21.00 -14.28
CA MET A 53 1.26 -21.31 -15.48
C MET A 53 0.67 -20.66 -16.73
N SER A 54 1.50 -20.51 -17.74
CA SER A 54 1.05 -20.26 -19.11
C SER A 54 0.50 -21.54 -19.76
N ASP A 55 -0.14 -21.40 -20.92
CA ASP A 55 -0.60 -22.54 -21.73
C ASP A 55 0.53 -23.48 -22.16
N GLN A 56 1.79 -23.02 -22.14
CA GLN A 56 2.96 -23.84 -22.44
C GLN A 56 3.49 -24.62 -21.23
N GLY A 57 2.85 -24.49 -20.06
CA GLY A 57 3.23 -25.15 -18.81
C GLY A 57 4.35 -24.45 -18.05
N ASN A 58 4.72 -23.22 -18.41
CA ASN A 58 5.75 -22.45 -17.73
C ASN A 58 5.16 -21.64 -16.58
N VAL A 59 5.80 -21.58 -15.42
CA VAL A 59 5.32 -20.76 -14.30
C VAL A 59 5.46 -19.26 -14.62
N ILE A 60 4.37 -18.51 -14.43
CA ILE A 60 4.31 -17.06 -14.69
C ILE A 60 3.95 -16.23 -13.46
N LYS A 61 3.27 -16.83 -12.47
CA LYS A 61 2.97 -16.19 -11.19
C LYS A 61 3.18 -17.16 -10.04
N LEU A 62 3.83 -16.68 -8.98
CA LEU A 62 4.21 -17.50 -7.84
C LEU A 62 4.04 -16.74 -6.52
N THR A 63 3.46 -17.40 -5.52
CA THR A 63 3.44 -16.93 -4.13
C THR A 63 4.15 -17.95 -3.26
N VAL A 64 5.27 -17.55 -2.67
CA VAL A 64 6.12 -18.38 -1.82
C VAL A 64 6.03 -17.88 -0.38
N VAL A 65 5.84 -18.81 0.56
CA VAL A 65 5.85 -18.57 2.00
C VAL A 65 6.95 -19.40 2.62
N ASN A 66 7.99 -18.72 3.07
CA ASN A 66 9.20 -19.32 3.58
C ASN A 66 9.20 -19.27 5.12
N TYR A 67 8.91 -20.41 5.74
CA TYR A 67 9.07 -20.63 7.18
C TYR A 67 10.37 -21.36 7.54
N TYR A 68 10.99 -22.04 6.57
CA TYR A 68 12.07 -23.02 6.83
C TYR A 68 12.91 -23.40 5.60
N LEU A 69 12.72 -22.75 4.45
CA LEU A 69 13.42 -23.10 3.21
C LEU A 69 14.92 -22.91 3.39
N GLN A 70 15.69 -23.86 2.86
CA GLN A 70 17.13 -23.73 2.72
C GLN A 70 17.44 -22.98 1.42
N GLU A 71 18.65 -22.44 1.29
CA GLU A 71 19.04 -21.66 0.10
C GLU A 71 18.87 -22.45 -1.22
N GLU A 72 19.14 -23.76 -1.20
CA GLU A 72 18.91 -24.65 -2.35
C GLU A 72 17.43 -24.76 -2.75
N ASP A 73 16.51 -24.70 -1.78
CA ASP A 73 15.07 -24.72 -2.05
C ASP A 73 14.65 -23.43 -2.74
N VAL A 74 15.11 -22.29 -2.20
CA VAL A 74 14.87 -20.97 -2.76
C VAL A 74 15.41 -20.89 -4.18
N ASN A 75 16.63 -21.38 -4.40
CA ASN A 75 17.26 -21.42 -5.72
C ASN A 75 16.48 -22.29 -6.71
N LYS A 76 15.92 -23.42 -6.26
CA LYS A 76 15.10 -24.28 -7.10
C LYS A 76 13.78 -23.59 -7.45
N ILE A 77 13.07 -23.06 -6.47
CA ILE A 77 11.76 -22.39 -6.65
C ILE A 77 11.89 -21.19 -7.59
N LEU A 78 12.97 -20.42 -7.47
CA LEU A 78 13.20 -19.20 -8.24
C LEU A 78 14.10 -19.42 -9.47
N SER A 79 14.26 -20.67 -9.92
CA SER A 79 15.06 -20.98 -11.12
C SER A 79 14.35 -20.71 -12.46
N TYR A 80 13.06 -20.38 -12.42
CA TYR A 80 12.21 -20.22 -13.60
C TYR A 80 12.16 -18.75 -14.05
N SER A 81 12.93 -18.39 -15.08
CA SER A 81 13.03 -17.01 -15.58
C SER A 81 11.73 -16.45 -16.18
N THR A 82 10.73 -17.31 -16.43
CA THR A 82 9.40 -16.94 -16.94
C THR A 82 8.48 -16.33 -15.89
N ILE A 83 8.86 -16.36 -14.61
CA ILE A 83 8.10 -15.73 -13.52
C ILE A 83 8.00 -14.22 -13.79
N LYS A 84 6.76 -13.74 -13.87
CA LYS A 84 6.42 -12.33 -14.09
C LYS A 84 5.92 -11.64 -12.82
N ASP A 85 5.20 -12.37 -11.99
CA ASP A 85 4.59 -11.88 -10.75
C ASP A 85 5.05 -12.78 -9.60
N LEU A 86 5.88 -12.23 -8.72
CA LEU A 86 6.41 -12.92 -7.56
C LEU A 86 5.96 -12.25 -6.28
N THR A 87 5.32 -13.01 -5.40
CA THR A 87 5.16 -12.65 -3.99
C THR A 87 5.99 -13.60 -3.15
N TYR A 88 6.86 -13.08 -2.30
CA TYR A 88 7.78 -13.87 -1.48
C TYR A 88 7.73 -13.40 -0.03
N TYR A 89 7.20 -14.25 0.84
CA TYR A 89 7.19 -14.01 2.28
C TYR A 89 8.32 -14.77 2.95
N VAL A 90 9.06 -14.11 3.81
CA VAL A 90 9.83 -14.75 4.88
C VAL A 90 8.99 -14.63 6.15
N LYS A 91 8.62 -15.75 6.74
CA LYS A 91 7.77 -15.81 7.94
C LYS A 91 8.55 -16.43 9.09
N PHE A 92 8.32 -15.92 10.28
CA PHE A 92 8.95 -16.43 11.48
C PHE A 92 7.91 -17.12 12.36
N ASN A 93 8.28 -18.27 12.93
CA ASN A 93 7.44 -18.92 13.93
C ASN A 93 7.51 -18.14 15.25
N LEU A 94 6.41 -18.13 15.98
CA LEU A 94 6.29 -17.42 17.26
C LEU A 94 6.09 -18.41 18.40
N GLU A 95 6.74 -18.15 19.53
CA GLU A 95 6.53 -18.89 20.77
C GLU A 95 5.82 -17.97 21.77
N SER A 96 4.67 -18.40 22.30
CA SER A 96 3.97 -17.67 23.35
C SER A 96 4.76 -17.72 24.65
N ILE A 97 4.93 -16.57 25.30
CA ILE A 97 5.58 -16.50 26.60
C ILE A 97 4.52 -16.74 27.67
N GLU A 98 4.62 -17.86 28.41
CA GLU A 98 3.64 -18.24 29.44
C GLU A 98 3.35 -17.10 30.43
N ASN A 99 2.07 -16.94 30.78
CA ASN A 99 1.56 -15.91 31.69
C ASN A 99 1.81 -14.46 31.23
N SER A 100 2.11 -14.24 29.95
CA SER A 100 2.15 -12.92 29.33
C SER A 100 1.39 -12.93 28.01
N TYR A 101 0.71 -11.85 27.65
CA TYR A 101 0.05 -11.69 26.34
C TYR A 101 1.09 -11.33 25.26
N SER A 102 2.24 -12.01 25.28
CA SER A 102 3.43 -11.66 24.53
C SER A 102 4.00 -12.89 23.84
N SER A 103 4.62 -12.69 22.68
CA SER A 103 5.33 -13.71 21.92
C SER A 103 6.78 -13.30 21.69
N LYS A 104 7.64 -14.30 21.52
CA LYS A 104 9.02 -14.15 21.04
C LYS A 104 9.17 -14.83 19.69
N ILE A 105 10.09 -14.30 18.89
CA ILE A 105 10.45 -14.84 17.58
C ILE A 105 11.30 -16.10 17.78
N ILE A 106 10.95 -17.16 17.07
CA ILE A 106 11.81 -18.33 16.89
C ILE A 106 12.72 -18.03 15.70
N GLU A 107 14.02 -18.24 15.88
CA GLU A 107 15.01 -18.04 14.82
C GLU A 107 14.64 -18.87 13.58
N HIS A 108 14.76 -18.25 12.41
CA HIS A 108 14.41 -18.90 11.16
C HIS A 108 15.39 -20.05 10.89
N PRO A 109 14.93 -21.30 10.71
CA PRO A 109 15.80 -22.47 10.62
C PRO A 109 16.49 -22.63 9.26
N GLY A 110 16.40 -21.63 8.38
CA GLY A 110 16.87 -21.68 7.01
C GLY A 110 17.18 -20.29 6.45
N TYR A 111 17.13 -20.16 5.12
CA TYR A 111 17.44 -18.94 4.39
C TYR A 111 16.37 -17.87 4.61
N SER A 112 16.66 -16.84 5.40
CA SER A 112 15.71 -15.76 5.74
C SER A 112 16.01 -14.42 5.04
N LYS A 113 17.12 -14.31 4.31
CA LYS A 113 17.52 -13.07 3.63
C LYS A 113 16.68 -12.79 2.38
N PHE A 114 16.79 -11.58 1.84
CA PHE A 114 16.30 -11.27 0.49
C PHE A 114 16.98 -12.19 -0.54
N PRO A 115 16.22 -12.96 -1.34
CA PRO A 115 16.81 -13.88 -2.31
C PRO A 115 17.46 -13.17 -3.50
N THR A 116 18.78 -13.10 -3.54
CA THR A 116 19.53 -12.43 -4.62
C THR A 116 19.31 -13.08 -5.99
N ILE A 117 18.92 -14.36 -6.03
CA ILE A 117 18.56 -15.06 -7.28
C ILE A 117 17.38 -14.41 -8.01
N ILE A 118 16.54 -13.60 -7.33
CA ILE A 118 15.46 -12.83 -7.95
C ILE A 118 16.01 -11.92 -9.07
N THR A 119 17.26 -11.47 -8.98
CA THR A 119 17.92 -10.66 -10.03
C THR A 119 18.05 -11.41 -11.37
N ASN A 120 17.97 -12.74 -11.37
CA ASN A 120 18.00 -13.56 -12.59
C ASN A 120 16.61 -13.72 -13.26
N LEU A 121 15.53 -13.25 -12.62
CA LEU A 121 14.18 -13.33 -13.17
C LEU A 121 13.97 -12.26 -14.24
N SER A 122 14.44 -12.54 -15.45
CA SER A 122 14.45 -11.56 -16.56
C SER A 122 13.06 -11.08 -16.99
N GLU A 123 12.01 -11.89 -16.80
CA GLU A 123 10.63 -11.54 -17.15
C GLU A 123 9.84 -10.90 -15.99
N LEU A 124 10.49 -10.63 -14.85
CA LEU A 124 9.80 -10.10 -13.67
C LEU A 124 9.22 -8.69 -13.93
N GLU A 125 7.91 -8.58 -13.77
CA GLU A 125 7.11 -7.36 -13.96
C GLU A 125 6.56 -6.84 -12.61
N THR A 126 6.36 -7.73 -11.62
CA THR A 126 5.89 -7.38 -10.27
C THR A 126 6.60 -8.21 -9.21
N LEU A 127 7.08 -7.54 -8.16
CA LEU A 127 7.71 -8.15 -6.99
C LEU A 127 7.09 -7.62 -5.71
N ASN A 128 6.61 -8.50 -4.86
CA ASN A 128 6.25 -8.21 -3.47
C ASN A 128 7.12 -9.07 -2.55
N PHE A 129 8.08 -8.46 -1.87
CA PHE A 129 8.92 -9.11 -0.87
C PHE A 129 8.53 -8.65 0.53
N ASN A 130 8.22 -9.60 1.40
CA ASN A 130 7.74 -9.32 2.74
C ASN A 130 8.54 -10.10 3.78
N TYR A 131 9.28 -9.37 4.63
CA TYR A 131 10.06 -9.92 5.72
C TYR A 131 9.27 -9.82 7.04
N ASP A 132 8.27 -10.67 7.22
CA ASP A 132 7.36 -10.63 8.38
C ASP A 132 8.02 -11.19 9.63
N ARG A 133 8.97 -10.41 10.17
CA ARG A 133 9.64 -10.66 11.43
C ARG A 133 9.00 -9.83 12.53
N THR A 134 7.72 -10.11 12.77
CA THR A 134 6.89 -9.39 13.74
C THR A 134 6.65 -10.25 14.98
N HIS A 135 6.83 -9.69 16.18
CA HIS A 135 6.36 -10.30 17.42
C HIS A 135 5.50 -9.34 18.23
N TYR A 136 4.63 -9.90 19.06
CA TYR A 136 3.64 -9.11 19.79
C TYR A 136 4.03 -9.03 21.26
N ASN A 137 3.92 -7.83 21.82
CA ASN A 137 3.79 -7.64 23.24
C ASN A 137 2.32 -7.30 23.55
N LYS A 138 1.94 -7.27 24.83
CA LYS A 138 0.56 -7.12 25.28
C LYS A 138 -0.25 -5.99 24.60
N TYR A 139 0.41 -4.91 24.18
CA TYR A 139 -0.26 -3.72 23.64
C TYR A 139 0.25 -3.25 22.27
N TRP A 140 1.31 -3.85 21.73
CA TRP A 140 1.97 -3.35 20.51
C TRP A 140 2.78 -4.45 19.82
N ALA A 141 3.03 -4.28 18.54
CA ALA A 141 3.85 -5.17 17.73
C ALA A 141 5.27 -4.61 17.59
N ASN A 142 6.27 -5.44 17.83
CA ASN A 142 7.66 -5.20 17.50
C ASN A 142 7.95 -5.78 16.14
N ARG A 143 8.59 -5.00 15.28
CA ARG A 143 8.97 -5.42 13.93
C ARG A 143 10.47 -5.32 13.81
N GLU A 144 11.13 -6.45 13.62
CA GLU A 144 12.55 -6.47 13.30
C GLU A 144 12.70 -6.31 11.78
N LYS A 145 13.66 -5.49 11.37
CA LYS A 145 13.97 -5.26 9.96
C LYS A 145 15.10 -6.18 9.51
N THR A 146 15.29 -6.31 8.21
CA THR A 146 16.46 -6.97 7.63
C THR A 146 17.17 -6.07 6.65
N TYR A 147 18.49 -6.17 6.62
CA TYR A 147 19.31 -5.44 5.68
C TYR A 147 19.31 -6.13 4.31
N ILE A 148 19.25 -5.33 3.25
CA ILE A 148 19.41 -5.81 1.88
C ILE A 148 20.84 -5.54 1.37
N GLU A 149 21.56 -6.61 1.03
CA GLU A 149 22.95 -6.52 0.57
C GLU A 149 23.04 -5.73 -0.75
N THR A 150 24.04 -4.85 -0.90
CA THR A 150 24.33 -4.15 -2.16
C THR A 150 24.45 -5.15 -3.31
N GLY A 151 23.79 -4.86 -4.43
CA GLY A 151 23.71 -5.70 -5.62
C GLY A 151 22.40 -6.46 -5.74
N SER A 152 21.64 -6.59 -4.65
CA SER A 152 20.41 -7.39 -4.60
C SER A 152 19.23 -6.76 -5.30
N LEU A 153 19.23 -5.44 -5.52
CA LEU A 153 18.14 -4.69 -6.17
C LEU A 153 18.41 -4.41 -7.65
N LYS A 154 19.40 -5.07 -8.26
CA LYS A 154 19.62 -5.10 -9.70
C LYS A 154 18.60 -6.01 -10.40
N LEU A 155 17.33 -5.67 -10.25
CA LEU A 155 16.18 -6.43 -10.72
C LEU A 155 15.98 -6.26 -12.23
N SER A 156 15.01 -7.01 -12.78
CA SER A 156 14.65 -6.87 -14.19
C SER A 156 14.19 -5.45 -14.52
N LYS A 157 14.67 -4.90 -15.64
CA LYS A 157 14.17 -3.63 -16.18
C LYS A 157 12.73 -3.70 -16.66
N LYS A 158 12.11 -4.88 -16.72
CA LYS A 158 10.67 -5.04 -16.99
C LYS A 158 9.82 -4.80 -15.74
N LEU A 159 10.42 -4.69 -14.57
CA LEU A 159 9.73 -4.50 -13.31
C LEU A 159 8.97 -3.16 -13.35
N LYS A 160 7.67 -3.24 -13.09
CA LYS A 160 6.75 -2.10 -13.02
C LYS A 160 6.29 -1.80 -11.61
N LYS A 161 6.19 -2.83 -10.77
CA LYS A 161 5.69 -2.73 -9.40
C LYS A 161 6.62 -3.43 -8.44
N LEU A 162 7.04 -2.72 -7.40
CA LEU A 162 7.89 -3.23 -6.34
C LEU A 162 7.27 -2.90 -4.99
N SER A 163 7.08 -3.90 -4.15
CA SER A 163 6.69 -3.75 -2.75
C SER A 163 7.75 -4.44 -1.88
N LEU A 164 8.29 -3.71 -0.92
CA LEU A 164 9.31 -4.19 0.01
C LEU A 164 8.84 -3.91 1.44
N SER A 165 8.83 -4.94 2.28
CA SER A 165 8.40 -4.81 3.67
C SER A 165 9.46 -5.23 4.69
N GLN A 166 9.61 -4.42 5.74
CA GLN A 166 10.55 -4.61 6.86
C GLN A 166 12.01 -4.71 6.40
N ILE A 167 12.40 -3.81 5.48
CA ILE A 167 13.76 -3.71 4.93
C ILE A 167 14.44 -2.43 5.42
N ASP A 168 15.72 -2.57 5.79
CA ASP A 168 16.64 -1.45 5.95
C ASP A 168 17.41 -1.22 4.64
N PHE A 169 17.37 0.01 4.16
CA PHE A 169 18.01 0.42 2.91
C PHE A 169 19.29 1.21 3.15
N SER A 170 20.20 1.12 2.19
CA SER A 170 21.30 2.07 2.02
C SER A 170 21.08 2.94 0.77
N ASN A 171 21.78 4.06 0.67
CA ASN A 171 21.74 4.89 -0.54
C ASN A 171 22.18 4.13 -1.81
N GLN A 172 23.08 3.13 -1.69
CA GLN A 172 23.44 2.27 -2.82
C GLN A 172 22.26 1.40 -3.30
N ASN A 173 21.34 1.03 -2.40
CA ASN A 173 20.14 0.30 -2.78
C ASN A 173 19.17 1.19 -3.56
N MET A 174 19.08 2.49 -3.22
CA MET A 174 18.29 3.44 -4.01
C MET A 174 18.91 3.72 -5.38
N ASP A 175 20.24 3.82 -5.47
CA ASP A 175 20.94 3.91 -6.75
C ASP A 175 20.60 2.71 -7.65
N GLU A 176 20.52 1.50 -7.09
CA GLU A 176 20.10 0.30 -7.83
C GLU A 176 18.65 0.39 -8.32
N LEU A 177 17.72 0.82 -7.46
CA LEU A 177 16.32 1.02 -7.83
C LEU A 177 16.15 2.09 -8.91
N SER A 178 16.97 3.15 -8.90
CA SER A 178 16.95 4.21 -9.92
C SER A 178 17.25 3.68 -11.34
N THR A 179 17.92 2.52 -11.46
CA THR A 179 18.20 1.89 -12.75
C THR A 179 16.99 1.20 -13.38
N LEU A 180 15.90 1.02 -12.62
CA LEU A 180 14.67 0.35 -13.04
C LEU A 180 13.76 1.36 -13.76
N THR A 181 14.09 1.67 -15.00
CA THR A 181 13.45 2.76 -15.75
C THR A 181 11.97 2.56 -16.07
N ASN A 182 11.43 1.35 -15.90
CA ASN A 182 10.00 1.06 -16.09
C ASN A 182 9.25 0.89 -14.76
N LEU A 183 9.90 1.17 -13.62
CA LEU A 183 9.26 1.09 -12.32
C LEU A 183 8.28 2.25 -12.18
N GLU A 184 6.99 1.93 -12.21
CA GLU A 184 5.86 2.87 -12.16
C GLU A 184 5.34 3.02 -10.73
N SER A 185 5.40 1.94 -9.94
CA SER A 185 4.85 1.90 -8.58
C SER A 185 5.82 1.27 -7.58
N LEU A 186 6.05 1.98 -6.48
CA LEU A 186 6.90 1.55 -5.38
C LEU A 186 6.12 1.63 -4.06
N GLU A 187 6.17 0.54 -3.30
CA GLU A 187 5.64 0.48 -1.95
C GLU A 187 6.74 0.09 -0.98
N PHE A 188 6.80 0.84 0.11
CA PHE A 188 7.57 0.48 1.27
C PHE A 188 6.66 0.31 2.48
N ASN A 189 6.84 -0.79 3.20
CA ASN A 189 5.95 -1.14 4.31
C ASN A 189 6.77 -1.51 5.56
N TYR A 190 6.68 -0.70 6.61
CA TYR A 190 7.54 -0.83 7.81
C TYR A 190 9.05 -0.76 7.49
N CYS A 191 9.44 0.12 6.56
CA CYS A 191 10.84 0.35 6.20
C CYS A 191 11.37 1.63 6.85
N ASP A 192 12.69 1.73 7.01
CA ASP A 192 13.35 2.97 7.47
C ASP A 192 13.68 3.91 6.31
N PHE A 193 13.50 5.21 6.51
CA PHE A 193 13.76 6.26 5.51
C PHE A 193 14.67 7.38 6.01
N ASP A 194 15.11 7.34 7.28
CA ASP A 194 15.70 8.52 7.93
C ASP A 194 16.96 9.03 7.21
N ASP A 195 17.71 8.16 6.54
CA ASP A 195 18.99 8.48 5.88
C ASP A 195 19.02 8.21 4.35
N VAL A 196 17.86 8.01 3.73
CA VAL A 196 17.78 7.49 2.35
C VAL A 196 17.20 8.50 1.36
N ASP A 197 17.97 8.78 0.31
CA ASP A 197 17.56 9.72 -0.73
C ASP A 197 16.69 9.03 -1.82
N LEU A 198 15.42 9.46 -1.95
CA LEU A 198 14.49 8.99 -2.97
C LEU A 198 14.54 9.82 -4.28
N ASN A 199 15.35 10.89 -4.33
CA ASN A 199 15.37 11.86 -5.43
C ASN A 199 15.76 11.27 -6.78
N SER A 200 16.38 10.08 -6.81
CA SER A 200 16.79 9.41 -8.05
C SER A 200 15.67 8.60 -8.72
N LEU A 201 14.49 8.46 -8.08
CA LEU A 201 13.40 7.60 -8.53
C LEU A 201 12.39 8.32 -9.45
N GLY A 202 12.88 9.16 -10.37
CA GLY A 202 12.04 10.08 -11.15
C GLY A 202 11.03 9.46 -12.13
N ASN A 203 11.07 8.14 -12.38
CA ASN A 203 10.08 7.46 -13.23
C ASN A 203 8.81 7.03 -12.47
N LEU A 204 8.81 7.09 -11.14
CA LEU A 204 7.67 6.65 -10.34
C LEU A 204 6.43 7.51 -10.59
N GLU A 205 5.30 6.85 -10.81
CA GLU A 205 3.98 7.46 -10.91
C GLU A 205 3.21 7.34 -9.59
N THR A 206 3.45 6.26 -8.84
CA THR A 206 2.79 5.99 -7.56
C THR A 206 3.77 5.57 -6.46
N LEU A 207 3.65 6.18 -5.29
CA LEU A 207 4.44 5.86 -4.10
C LEU A 207 3.53 5.56 -2.91
N TYR A 208 3.76 4.42 -2.27
CA TYR A 208 3.12 4.03 -1.02
C TYR A 208 4.17 3.95 0.08
N LEU A 209 3.97 4.72 1.15
CA LEU A 209 4.81 4.71 2.33
C LEU A 209 3.95 4.30 3.51
N THR A 210 4.02 3.02 3.87
CA THR A 210 3.15 2.45 4.88
C THR A 210 3.90 2.34 6.20
N GLN A 211 3.37 3.00 7.23
CA GLN A 211 3.81 2.95 8.62
C GLN A 211 5.19 3.56 8.79
N ILE A 212 5.26 4.84 8.44
CA ILE A 212 6.42 5.69 8.71
C ILE A 212 6.30 6.21 10.14
N SER A 213 7.39 6.04 10.88
CA SER A 213 7.66 6.71 12.15
C SER A 213 8.63 7.85 11.90
N CYS A 214 8.18 9.07 12.06
CA CYS A 214 9.02 10.25 12.05
C CYS A 214 9.55 10.54 13.44
N ASN A 215 10.79 11.02 13.55
CA ASN A 215 11.28 11.66 14.76
C ASN A 215 10.86 13.14 14.74
N ASP A 216 10.53 13.73 15.91
CA ASP A 216 9.95 15.09 16.04
C ASP A 216 10.71 16.23 15.30
N SER A 217 11.98 16.03 14.96
CA SER A 217 12.85 16.97 14.26
C SER A 217 12.79 16.89 12.73
N ASP A 218 12.31 15.80 12.15
CA ASP A 218 12.67 15.45 10.79
C ASP A 218 11.67 16.04 9.79
N LEU A 219 12.20 16.71 8.76
CA LEU A 219 11.46 17.20 7.61
C LEU A 219 11.74 16.26 6.45
N TYR A 220 10.73 15.53 5.99
CA TYR A 220 10.84 14.68 4.82
C TYR A 220 10.61 15.52 3.57
N GLU A 221 11.71 15.85 2.90
CA GLU A 221 11.70 16.60 1.65
C GLU A 221 11.66 15.64 0.45
N PHE A 222 10.57 15.68 -0.30
CA PHE A 222 10.44 14.90 -1.53
C PHE A 222 10.84 15.76 -2.73
N ASN A 223 11.95 15.39 -3.38
CA ASN A 223 12.43 16.02 -4.61
C ASN A 223 12.67 14.95 -5.68
N GLY A 224 12.87 15.35 -6.94
CA GLY A 224 13.29 14.45 -8.03
C GLY A 224 12.29 13.36 -8.45
N LEU A 225 11.15 13.22 -7.77
CA LEU A 225 10.04 12.36 -8.15
C LEU A 225 9.14 13.04 -9.20
N ASP A 226 9.75 13.43 -10.32
CA ASP A 226 9.18 14.35 -11.32
C ASP A 226 7.91 13.84 -12.02
N ASN A 227 7.68 12.52 -12.00
CA ASN A 227 6.51 11.87 -12.60
C ASN A 227 5.46 11.43 -11.57
N LEU A 228 5.66 11.70 -10.28
CA LEU A 228 4.78 11.18 -9.25
C LEU A 228 3.42 11.86 -9.30
N GLU A 229 2.36 11.06 -9.49
CA GLU A 229 0.98 11.52 -9.58
C GLU A 229 0.18 11.21 -8.32
N ILE A 230 0.52 10.10 -7.65
CA ILE A 230 -0.21 9.57 -6.49
C ILE A 230 0.77 9.21 -5.36
N MET A 231 0.51 9.74 -4.16
CA MET A 231 1.25 9.39 -2.95
C MET A 231 0.29 8.99 -1.83
N ASN A 232 0.54 7.83 -1.23
CA ASN A 232 -0.18 7.35 -0.05
C ASN A 232 0.81 7.20 1.11
N VAL A 233 0.44 7.70 2.27
CA VAL A 233 1.29 7.76 3.44
C VAL A 233 0.49 7.30 4.65
N THR A 234 0.95 6.24 5.31
CA THR A 234 0.43 5.82 6.61
C THR A 234 1.44 6.19 7.71
N LEU A 235 0.98 6.89 8.75
CA LEU A 235 1.82 7.45 9.80
C LEU A 235 1.50 6.83 11.16
N ASP A 236 2.51 6.47 11.95
CA ASP A 236 2.35 6.03 13.35
C ASP A 236 2.85 7.07 14.38
N SER A 237 3.47 8.15 13.90
CA SER A 237 3.87 9.32 14.70
C SER A 237 3.65 10.64 13.95
N ASP A 238 3.80 11.76 14.65
CA ASP A 238 3.66 13.10 14.07
C ASP A 238 4.80 13.40 13.08
N CYS A 239 4.47 13.92 11.90
CA CYS A 239 5.43 14.11 10.82
C CYS A 239 5.39 15.49 10.15
N LYS A 240 6.51 15.89 9.55
CA LYS A 240 6.58 17.07 8.67
C LYS A 240 6.99 16.65 7.26
N PHE A 241 6.16 17.00 6.29
CA PHE A 241 6.30 16.64 4.88
C PHE A 241 6.42 17.88 4.01
N ASP A 242 7.45 17.92 3.16
CA ASP A 242 7.54 18.88 2.07
C ASP A 242 7.41 18.17 0.72
N ALA A 243 6.23 18.29 0.13
CA ALA A 243 5.88 17.81 -1.20
C ALA A 243 5.77 18.96 -2.22
N SER A 244 6.18 20.19 -1.86
CA SER A 244 5.93 21.39 -2.65
C SER A 244 6.59 21.36 -4.05
N LYS A 245 7.65 20.57 -4.21
CA LYS A 245 8.39 20.39 -5.46
C LYS A 245 7.87 19.24 -6.33
N LEU A 246 6.86 18.50 -5.88
CA LEU A 246 6.25 17.43 -6.65
C LEU A 246 5.20 17.99 -7.62
N GLU A 247 5.66 18.62 -8.69
CA GLU A 247 4.83 19.43 -9.59
C GLU A 247 3.72 18.66 -10.33
N LYS A 248 3.80 17.33 -10.42
CA LYS A 248 2.78 16.46 -11.02
C LYS A 248 1.88 15.78 -10.00
N LEU A 249 2.19 15.87 -8.71
CA LEU A 249 1.44 15.18 -7.66
C LEU A 249 0.01 15.71 -7.66
N SER A 250 -0.94 14.82 -7.93
CA SER A 250 -2.35 15.16 -8.10
C SER A 250 -3.22 14.56 -6.99
N GLU A 251 -2.79 13.45 -6.40
CA GLU A 251 -3.48 12.76 -5.33
C GLU A 251 -2.52 12.50 -4.15
N LEU A 252 -2.90 12.97 -2.96
CA LEU A 252 -2.13 12.78 -1.75
C LEU A 252 -3.04 12.30 -0.61
N HIS A 253 -2.69 11.16 -0.03
CA HIS A 253 -3.51 10.49 0.97
C HIS A 253 -2.70 10.23 2.23
N PHE A 254 -3.17 10.74 3.36
CA PHE A 254 -2.64 10.45 4.69
C PHE A 254 -3.60 9.56 5.47
N GLU A 255 -3.05 8.54 6.12
CA GLU A 255 -3.75 7.65 7.03
C GLU A 255 -2.99 7.53 8.35
N GLY A 256 -3.66 7.72 9.48
CA GLY A 256 -3.08 7.44 10.79
C GLY A 256 -3.12 5.96 11.13
N ASP A 257 -2.10 5.44 11.80
CA ASP A 257 -2.07 4.04 12.21
C ASP A 257 -3.18 3.73 13.23
N THR A 258 -4.15 2.97 12.75
CA THR A 258 -5.27 2.46 13.54
C THR A 258 -4.85 1.51 14.67
N SER A 259 -3.65 0.93 14.65
CA SER A 259 -3.20 0.06 15.74
C SER A 259 -3.06 0.81 17.08
N LEU A 260 -2.97 2.15 17.05
CA LEU A 260 -2.91 3.03 18.21
C LEU A 260 -4.29 3.32 18.84
N PHE A 261 -5.37 2.72 18.35
CA PHE A 261 -6.71 2.90 18.90
C PHE A 261 -6.77 2.55 20.40
N GLY A 262 -6.95 3.58 21.23
CA GLY A 262 -7.01 3.50 22.68
C GLY A 262 -6.08 4.47 23.42
N GLN A 263 -5.06 5.02 22.75
CA GLN A 263 -4.15 5.99 23.36
C GLN A 263 -4.59 7.46 23.19
N GLY A 264 -5.60 7.72 22.37
CA GLY A 264 -6.09 9.06 22.09
C GLY A 264 -5.26 9.75 21.02
N VAL A 265 -5.97 10.27 20.01
CA VAL A 265 -5.47 11.06 18.86
C VAL A 265 -4.60 10.28 17.86
N GLY A 266 -4.99 10.31 16.57
CA GLY A 266 -4.14 9.81 15.49
C GLY A 266 -2.93 10.70 15.26
N SER A 267 -2.01 10.30 14.38
CA SER A 267 -0.84 11.11 14.04
C SER A 267 -1.22 12.43 13.38
N ALA A 268 -0.48 13.50 13.67
CA ALA A 268 -0.56 14.78 12.98
C ALA A 268 0.44 14.84 11.82
N VAL A 269 0.12 15.64 10.80
CA VAL A 269 1.06 15.93 9.72
C VAL A 269 1.15 17.43 9.47
N SER A 270 2.35 17.98 9.43
CA SER A 270 2.60 19.31 8.87
C SER A 270 2.97 19.15 7.40
N LEU A 271 2.28 19.85 6.49
CA LEU A 271 2.39 19.61 5.05
C LEU A 271 2.67 20.89 4.28
N ASN A 272 3.77 20.92 3.53
CA ASN A 272 3.91 21.84 2.40
C ASN A 272 3.48 21.11 1.13
N ALA A 273 2.30 21.46 0.61
CA ALA A 273 1.69 20.79 -0.54
C ALA A 273 2.00 21.49 -1.87
N PRO A 274 2.08 20.75 -3.00
CA PRO A 274 2.22 21.35 -4.32
C PRO A 274 0.87 21.87 -4.84
N ASN A 275 0.93 22.93 -5.66
CA ASN A 275 -0.27 23.55 -6.25
C ASN A 275 -1.00 22.66 -7.27
N SER A 276 -0.40 21.55 -7.68
CA SER A 276 -0.95 20.55 -8.62
C SER A 276 -2.02 19.65 -8.00
N LEU A 277 -2.11 19.59 -6.66
CA LEU A 277 -3.04 18.70 -5.97
C LEU A 277 -4.49 18.95 -6.37
N LYS A 278 -5.17 17.85 -6.69
CA LYS A 278 -6.60 17.79 -6.98
C LYS A 278 -7.36 16.99 -5.94
N LYS A 279 -6.72 15.98 -5.33
CA LYS A 279 -7.30 15.16 -4.29
C LYS A 279 -6.42 15.13 -3.07
N LEU A 280 -7.02 15.38 -1.92
CA LEU A 280 -6.34 15.33 -0.63
C LEU A 280 -7.22 14.58 0.37
N SER A 281 -6.65 13.59 1.05
CA SER A 281 -7.35 12.92 2.13
C SER A 281 -6.55 12.81 3.41
N PHE A 282 -7.26 12.92 4.53
CA PHE A 282 -6.78 12.65 5.88
C PHE A 282 -7.74 11.65 6.53
N THR A 283 -7.25 10.47 6.86
CA THR A 283 -8.04 9.39 7.45
C THR A 283 -7.43 8.99 8.77
N TYR A 284 -8.21 8.96 9.86
CA TYR A 284 -7.69 8.68 11.21
C TYR A 284 -6.53 9.60 11.67
N MET A 285 -6.53 10.86 11.22
CA MET A 285 -5.46 11.83 11.52
C MET A 285 -5.85 12.78 12.66
N SER A 286 -4.83 13.37 13.30
CA SER A 286 -4.99 14.59 14.09
C SER A 286 -4.87 15.82 13.20
N MET A 287 -5.94 16.61 13.12
CA MET A 287 -6.00 17.75 12.22
C MET A 287 -5.78 19.07 12.98
N SER A 288 -4.70 19.78 12.62
CA SER A 288 -4.31 21.06 13.23
C SER A 288 -4.72 22.28 12.41
N SER A 289 -4.60 23.48 12.99
CA SER A 289 -4.82 24.74 12.26
C SER A 289 -3.92 24.92 11.05
N ASP A 290 -2.71 24.34 11.04
CA ASP A 290 -1.83 24.39 9.88
C ASP A 290 -2.36 23.50 8.74
N ASN A 291 -2.96 22.35 9.03
CA ASN A 291 -3.61 21.53 8.01
C ASN A 291 -4.73 22.30 7.31
N TYR A 292 -5.60 23.00 8.06
CA TYR A 292 -6.70 23.77 7.48
C TYR A 292 -6.23 24.97 6.65
N LYS A 293 -5.10 25.59 7.02
CA LYS A 293 -4.47 26.66 6.21
C LYS A 293 -3.94 26.11 4.89
N VAL A 294 -3.25 24.96 4.94
CA VAL A 294 -2.71 24.30 3.74
C VAL A 294 -3.86 23.95 2.81
N ILE A 295 -4.89 23.27 3.31
CA ILE A 295 -6.08 22.95 2.52
C ILE A 295 -6.66 24.23 1.90
N GLY A 296 -6.87 25.27 2.71
CA GLY A 296 -7.33 26.60 2.31
C GLY A 296 -6.60 27.29 1.15
N SER A 297 -5.32 26.94 0.97
CA SER A 297 -4.42 27.54 0.00
C SER A 297 -4.34 26.79 -1.33
N LEU A 298 -4.93 25.59 -1.44
CA LEU A 298 -4.81 24.73 -2.62
C LEU A 298 -5.69 25.23 -3.78
N PRO A 299 -5.11 25.75 -4.87
CA PRO A 299 -5.89 26.46 -5.90
C PRO A 299 -6.66 25.54 -6.86
N ASN A 300 -6.41 24.23 -6.81
CA ASN A 300 -6.91 23.24 -7.76
C ASN A 300 -7.63 22.05 -7.11
N LEU A 301 -7.92 22.12 -5.80
CA LEU A 301 -8.53 21.01 -5.08
C LEU A 301 -9.96 20.73 -5.61
N GLU A 302 -10.18 19.49 -6.02
CA GLU A 302 -11.46 18.99 -6.55
C GLU A 302 -12.13 18.01 -5.57
N GLU A 303 -11.34 17.26 -4.79
CA GLU A 303 -11.83 16.32 -3.79
C GLU A 303 -11.09 16.47 -2.46
N LEU A 304 -11.85 16.65 -1.38
CA LEU A 304 -11.33 16.66 -0.02
C LEU A 304 -12.04 15.60 0.81
N THR A 305 -11.25 14.74 1.47
CA THR A 305 -11.78 13.74 2.42
C THR A 305 -11.08 13.90 3.77
N ILE A 306 -11.86 14.12 4.82
CA ILE A 306 -11.41 14.10 6.21
C ILE A 306 -12.28 13.06 6.91
N LEU A 307 -11.75 11.86 7.09
CA LEU A 307 -12.50 10.71 7.57
C LEU A 307 -11.99 10.29 8.95
N TYR A 308 -12.92 10.15 9.91
CA TYR A 308 -12.61 9.69 11.29
C TYR A 308 -11.41 10.42 11.93
N SER A 309 -11.22 11.68 11.55
CA SER A 309 -10.12 12.51 12.05
C SER A 309 -10.64 13.40 13.17
N SER A 310 -9.76 13.72 14.12
CA SER A 310 -10.09 14.58 15.26
C SER A 310 -9.36 15.90 15.12
N PRO A 311 -10.03 17.05 15.24
CA PRO A 311 -9.33 18.31 15.25
C PRO A 311 -8.60 18.49 16.59
N SER A 312 -7.35 18.97 16.55
CA SER A 312 -6.61 19.32 17.77
C SER A 312 -7.04 20.66 18.38
N GLU A 313 -7.73 21.49 17.59
CA GLU A 313 -8.21 22.83 17.94
C GLU A 313 -9.63 23.05 17.39
N LYS A 314 -10.23 24.23 17.59
CA LYS A 314 -11.51 24.56 16.96
C LYS A 314 -11.39 24.40 15.44
N PHE A 315 -12.29 23.61 14.86
CA PHE A 315 -12.38 23.38 13.43
C PHE A 315 -12.68 24.69 12.69
N ASP A 316 -11.67 25.28 12.03
CA ASP A 316 -11.81 26.51 11.24
C ASP A 316 -11.58 26.22 9.75
N ILE A 317 -12.65 25.75 9.11
CA ILE A 317 -12.67 25.48 7.67
C ILE A 317 -13.27 26.64 6.87
N LYS A 318 -13.28 27.87 7.41
CA LYS A 318 -13.66 29.05 6.62
C LYS A 318 -12.80 29.20 5.38
N SER A 319 -11.56 28.72 5.46
CA SER A 319 -10.64 28.63 4.33
C SER A 319 -11.15 27.74 3.19
N LEU A 320 -12.10 26.82 3.43
CA LEU A 320 -12.71 26.03 2.36
C LEU A 320 -13.59 26.85 1.42
N ALA A 321 -14.10 28.01 1.88
CA ALA A 321 -14.95 28.88 1.07
C ALA A 321 -14.30 29.37 -0.24
N SER A 322 -12.96 29.31 -0.35
CA SER A 322 -12.21 29.69 -1.55
C SER A 322 -12.21 28.62 -2.66
N HIS A 323 -12.66 27.40 -2.39
CA HIS A 323 -12.53 26.26 -3.32
C HIS A 323 -13.71 26.17 -4.29
N ASP A 324 -13.74 27.07 -5.27
CA ASP A 324 -14.76 27.07 -6.32
C ASP A 324 -14.76 25.80 -7.18
N LYS A 325 -13.64 25.06 -7.27
CA LYS A 325 -13.50 23.81 -8.03
C LYS A 325 -13.93 22.55 -7.30
N LEU A 326 -14.23 22.62 -5.99
CA LEU A 326 -14.50 21.43 -5.19
C LEU A 326 -15.79 20.73 -5.66
N LYS A 327 -15.67 19.45 -5.99
CA LYS A 327 -16.77 18.59 -6.48
C LYS A 327 -17.23 17.57 -5.45
N LYS A 328 -16.30 17.12 -4.60
CA LYS A 328 -16.55 16.13 -3.56
C LYS A 328 -15.97 16.57 -2.24
N LEU A 329 -16.80 16.57 -1.21
CA LEU A 329 -16.42 16.87 0.16
C LEU A 329 -16.93 15.78 1.09
N ILE A 330 -16.02 15.15 1.82
CA ILE A 330 -16.33 14.20 2.87
C ILE A 330 -15.68 14.71 4.14
N ILE A 331 -16.47 14.96 5.18
CA ILE A 331 -15.98 15.31 6.51
C ILE A 331 -16.78 14.46 7.51
N THR A 332 -16.16 13.46 8.11
CA THR A 332 -16.76 12.65 9.17
C THR A 332 -15.89 12.70 10.42
N GLN A 333 -16.52 12.78 11.59
CA GLN A 333 -15.78 12.78 12.85
C GLN A 333 -15.61 11.37 13.40
N SER A 334 -14.55 11.22 14.20
CA SER A 334 -14.39 10.06 15.06
C SER A 334 -15.26 10.21 16.30
N PHE A 335 -16.00 9.16 16.66
CA PHE A 335 -16.86 9.12 17.86
C PHE A 335 -16.09 9.23 19.19
N TYR A 336 -14.75 9.28 19.14
CA TYR A 336 -13.87 9.33 20.31
C TYR A 336 -13.40 10.76 20.68
N SER A 337 -13.83 11.80 19.95
CA SER A 337 -13.56 13.18 20.37
C SER A 337 -14.24 13.45 21.72
N SER A 338 -13.46 13.98 22.68
CA SER A 338 -13.96 14.29 24.03
C SER A 338 -14.93 15.46 24.05
N GLU A 339 -14.93 16.30 23.00
CA GLU A 339 -15.82 17.44 22.88
C GLU A 339 -16.53 17.47 21.52
N PRO A 340 -17.84 17.77 21.51
CA PRO A 340 -18.57 17.91 20.27
C PRO A 340 -18.14 19.16 19.49
N ILE A 341 -17.65 18.99 18.26
CA ILE A 341 -17.36 20.12 17.36
C ILE A 341 -18.64 20.55 16.66
N ASP A 342 -19.10 21.75 16.99
CA ASP A 342 -20.09 22.50 16.21
C ASP A 342 -19.40 23.07 14.96
N ILE A 343 -19.73 22.51 13.80
CA ILE A 343 -19.16 22.94 12.51
C ILE A 343 -19.99 24.10 11.98
N ASP A 344 -19.37 25.26 11.84
CA ASP A 344 -19.95 26.38 11.09
C ASP A 344 -19.98 26.04 9.59
N LEU A 345 -21.18 25.83 9.05
CA LEU A 345 -21.41 25.40 7.66
C LEU A 345 -21.57 26.59 6.69
N GLU A 346 -21.27 27.83 7.09
CA GLU A 346 -21.36 29.00 6.20
C GLU A 346 -20.48 28.89 4.94
N PHE A 347 -19.34 28.20 5.03
CA PHE A 347 -18.42 28.01 3.89
C PHE A 347 -19.09 27.30 2.69
N LEU A 348 -20.12 26.47 2.95
CA LEU A 348 -20.85 25.74 1.92
C LEU A 348 -21.48 26.67 0.89
N ASN A 349 -21.83 27.91 1.24
CA ASN A 349 -22.45 28.87 0.32
C ASN A 349 -21.61 29.15 -0.94
N ASN A 350 -20.31 28.88 -0.92
CA ASN A 350 -19.39 29.16 -2.01
C ASN A 350 -19.02 27.93 -2.85
N LEU A 351 -19.40 26.72 -2.42
CA LEU A 351 -19.03 25.45 -3.08
C LEU A 351 -20.01 25.06 -4.20
N ASN A 352 -20.25 25.97 -5.15
CA ASN A 352 -21.30 25.82 -6.16
C ASN A 352 -21.10 24.62 -7.11
N ASN A 353 -19.88 24.10 -7.24
CA ASN A 353 -19.56 22.94 -8.07
C ASN A 353 -19.67 21.60 -7.33
N LEU A 354 -20.09 21.62 -6.05
CA LEU A 354 -20.20 20.43 -5.24
C LEU A 354 -21.32 19.51 -5.76
N THR A 355 -20.99 18.25 -5.97
CA THR A 355 -21.90 17.20 -6.46
C THR A 355 -22.10 16.09 -5.42
N TYR A 356 -21.11 15.88 -4.56
CA TYR A 356 -21.11 14.87 -3.51
C TYR A 356 -20.72 15.49 -2.19
N LEU A 357 -21.60 15.38 -1.20
CA LEU A 357 -21.36 15.85 0.16
C LEU A 357 -21.67 14.74 1.16
N ASP A 358 -20.69 14.40 2.00
CA ASP A 358 -20.89 13.54 3.15
C ASP A 358 -20.44 14.29 4.41
N LEU A 359 -21.41 14.58 5.28
CA LEU A 359 -21.21 15.13 6.62
C LEU A 359 -21.76 14.18 7.68
N SER A 360 -21.77 12.88 7.41
CA SER A 360 -22.23 11.88 8.37
C SER A 360 -21.34 11.81 9.61
N SER A 361 -21.90 11.31 10.70
CA SER A 361 -21.20 11.15 11.99
C SER A 361 -20.58 12.46 12.50
N ASN A 362 -21.28 13.57 12.32
CA ASN A 362 -20.98 14.86 12.95
C ASN A 362 -22.05 15.17 14.01
N LEU A 363 -22.12 16.43 14.42
CA LEU A 363 -22.98 16.89 15.51
C LEU A 363 -23.98 17.95 15.05
N ILE A 364 -24.26 17.94 13.74
CA ILE A 364 -25.19 18.86 13.09
C ILE A 364 -26.59 18.64 13.70
N ASP A 365 -27.20 19.68 14.25
CA ASP A 365 -28.48 19.60 14.96
C ASP A 365 -29.68 20.08 14.13
N GLN A 366 -29.42 20.72 12.98
CA GLN A 366 -30.41 21.22 12.03
C GLN A 366 -29.96 20.97 10.59
N PHE A 367 -30.90 20.82 9.67
CA PHE A 367 -30.60 20.78 8.25
C PHE A 367 -29.93 22.10 7.82
N PRO A 368 -28.71 22.06 7.25
CA PRO A 368 -28.01 23.28 6.88
C PRO A 368 -28.75 23.98 5.74
N LYS A 369 -29.26 25.19 5.98
CA LYS A 369 -30.04 25.95 4.98
C LYS A 369 -29.20 26.31 3.75
N GLN A 370 -27.89 26.43 3.94
CA GLN A 370 -26.87 26.69 2.93
C GLN A 370 -26.89 25.61 1.82
N LEU A 371 -27.25 24.37 2.14
CA LEU A 371 -27.33 23.31 1.12
C LEU A 371 -28.32 23.66 0.01
N ALA A 372 -29.39 24.41 0.30
CA ALA A 372 -30.42 24.75 -0.68
C ALA A 372 -29.93 25.61 -1.85
N SER A 373 -28.76 26.27 -1.76
CA SER A 373 -28.15 27.00 -2.88
C SER A 373 -27.28 26.12 -3.78
N LEU A 374 -26.88 24.93 -3.32
CA LEU A 374 -25.96 24.03 -4.01
C LEU A 374 -26.68 23.13 -5.00
N THR A 375 -27.22 23.75 -6.05
CA THR A 375 -28.10 23.12 -7.04
C THR A 375 -27.46 21.98 -7.85
N ASN A 376 -26.12 21.85 -7.83
CA ASN A 376 -25.38 20.77 -8.48
C ASN A 376 -25.25 19.50 -7.62
N LEU A 377 -25.69 19.52 -6.35
CA LEU A 377 -25.64 18.35 -5.48
C LEU A 377 -26.47 17.20 -6.04
N GLU A 378 -25.85 16.03 -6.11
CA GLU A 378 -26.47 14.77 -6.49
C GLU A 378 -26.58 13.79 -5.31
N TYR A 379 -25.66 13.89 -4.35
CA TYR A 379 -25.59 13.03 -3.17
C TYR A 379 -25.33 13.88 -1.92
N ILE A 380 -26.17 13.69 -0.91
CA ILE A 380 -25.99 14.24 0.44
C ILE A 380 -26.08 13.07 1.42
N ASN A 381 -25.16 13.00 2.37
CA ASN A 381 -25.26 12.09 3.51
C ASN A 381 -25.15 12.89 4.82
N LEU A 382 -26.19 12.83 5.63
CA LEU A 382 -26.28 13.44 6.96
C LEU A 382 -26.54 12.41 8.07
N GLU A 383 -26.31 11.12 7.80
CA GLU A 383 -26.51 10.04 8.76
C GLU A 383 -25.72 10.26 10.06
N SER A 384 -26.22 9.75 11.19
CA SER A 384 -25.54 9.81 12.49
C SER A 384 -25.21 11.25 12.96
N ASN A 385 -26.07 12.20 12.62
CA ASN A 385 -26.08 13.56 13.19
C ASN A 385 -27.18 13.70 14.27
N ARG A 386 -27.42 14.93 14.75
CA ARG A 386 -28.44 15.27 15.78
C ARG A 386 -29.67 15.98 15.19
N ILE A 387 -29.97 15.72 13.92
CA ILE A 387 -31.07 16.37 13.21
C ILE A 387 -32.40 15.69 13.57
N PHE A 388 -33.28 16.40 14.28
CA PHE A 388 -34.62 15.92 14.66
C PHE A 388 -35.78 16.66 13.96
N GLU A 389 -35.46 17.66 13.16
CA GLU A 389 -36.44 18.44 12.43
C GLU A 389 -36.88 17.79 11.11
N LYS A 390 -37.89 18.36 10.46
CA LYS A 390 -38.30 17.94 9.12
C LYS A 390 -37.35 18.54 8.09
N ILE A 391 -37.15 17.82 6.98
CA ILE A 391 -36.41 18.32 5.82
C ILE A 391 -36.99 19.69 5.39
N PRO A 392 -36.17 20.75 5.26
CA PRO A 392 -36.65 22.07 4.89
C PRO A 392 -37.23 22.10 3.48
N GLU A 393 -38.30 22.88 3.27
CA GLU A 393 -38.90 23.06 1.94
C GLU A 393 -37.90 23.65 0.93
N SER A 394 -36.91 24.42 1.40
CA SER A 394 -35.84 24.98 0.55
C SER A 394 -35.02 23.90 -0.18
N TYR A 395 -34.98 22.67 0.32
CA TYR A 395 -34.26 21.57 -0.34
C TYR A 395 -34.96 21.11 -1.63
N ASN A 396 -36.20 21.53 -1.86
CA ASN A 396 -36.86 21.39 -3.16
C ASN A 396 -36.10 22.09 -4.31
N ASN A 397 -35.16 22.99 -4.01
CA ASN A 397 -34.29 23.62 -5.00
C ASN A 397 -33.18 22.70 -5.53
N LEU A 398 -32.90 21.58 -4.86
CA LEU A 398 -31.87 20.62 -5.24
C LEU A 398 -32.36 19.69 -6.34
N LYS A 399 -32.52 20.25 -7.54
CA LYS A 399 -33.13 19.56 -8.70
C LYS A 399 -32.34 18.34 -9.19
N ASN A 400 -31.04 18.29 -8.89
CA ASN A 400 -30.15 17.20 -9.29
C ASN A 400 -29.98 16.13 -8.21
N LEU A 401 -30.57 16.32 -7.02
CA LEU A 401 -30.38 15.42 -5.88
C LEU A 401 -31.02 14.05 -6.15
N LYS A 402 -30.22 13.00 -5.99
CA LYS A 402 -30.60 11.60 -6.19
C LYS A 402 -30.68 10.84 -4.86
N TYR A 403 -29.84 11.21 -3.88
CA TYR A 403 -29.74 10.57 -2.57
C TYR A 403 -29.61 11.62 -1.46
N LEU A 404 -30.35 11.45 -0.36
CA LEU A 404 -30.34 12.26 0.86
C LEU A 404 -30.40 11.37 2.10
#